data_AF-A0A2V6D9P0-F1
#
_entry.id   AF-A0A2V6D9P0-F1
#
_cell.length_a   1.000
_cell.length_b   1.000
_cell.length_c   1.000
_cell.angle_alpha   90.00
_cell.angle_beta   90.00
_cell.angle_gamma   90.00
#
_symmetry.space_group_name_H-M   'P 1'
#
loop_
_entity.id
_entity.type
_entity.pdbx_description
1 polymer ?
#
loop_
_entity_poly.entity_id
_entity_poly.type
_entity_poly.pdbx_seq_one_letter_code
_entity_poly.pdbx_strand_id
1 'polypeptide(L)'
;TEFLDLVLAVGVVDSPAGAIEHIERFGSHHSDCIVTRNVRTAEQFLRDVDSATVYWNASTRFTDGGEFGFGAEIGISTGRLHARGPMALEELTSYKYVIRGDGQIRT
;
A
#
# COMPACT_ATOMS: atom_id res chain seq x y z
N THR A 1 -0.25 -16.58 -8.44
CA THR A 1 -0.71 -16.29 -9.82
C THR A 1 -1.92 -15.40 -9.74
N GLU A 2 -1.96 -14.36 -10.56
CA GLU A 2 -3.13 -13.50 -10.74
C GLU A 2 -3.96 -14.00 -11.92
N PHE A 3 -5.26 -14.17 -11.74
CA PHE A 3 -6.13 -14.82 -12.73
C PHE A 3 -6.92 -13.83 -13.59
N LEU A 4 -7.24 -12.64 -13.07
CA LEU A 4 -8.08 -11.62 -13.74
C LEU A 4 -9.40 -12.18 -14.33
N ASP A 5 -9.97 -13.16 -13.63
CA ASP A 5 -11.19 -13.88 -14.01
C ASP A 5 -11.92 -14.35 -12.73
N LEU A 6 -13.08 -15.00 -12.86
CA LEU A 6 -13.84 -15.60 -11.77
C LEU A 6 -13.20 -16.90 -11.25
N VAL A 7 -11.90 -16.84 -10.93
CA VAL A 7 -11.08 -17.93 -10.39
C VAL A 7 -10.50 -17.51 -9.05
N LEU A 8 -10.66 -18.36 -8.03
CA LEU A 8 -10.17 -18.12 -6.67
C LEU A 8 -9.32 -19.29 -6.17
N ALA A 9 -8.10 -18.99 -5.71
CA ALA A 9 -7.28 -19.94 -4.96
C ALA A 9 -7.56 -19.79 -3.46
N VAL A 10 -7.78 -20.90 -2.76
CA VAL A 10 -8.05 -20.93 -1.32
C VAL A 10 -6.99 -21.78 -0.62
N GLY A 11 -6.34 -21.21 0.39
CA GLY A 11 -5.38 -21.88 1.26
C GLY A 11 -5.78 -21.75 2.72
N VAL A 12 -5.45 -22.76 3.52
CA VAL A 12 -5.62 -22.73 4.98
C VAL A 12 -4.27 -22.46 5.62
N VAL A 13 -4.25 -21.62 6.65
CA VAL A 13 -3.07 -21.28 7.44
C VAL A 13 -3.36 -21.48 8.92
N ASP A 14 -2.34 -21.85 9.69
CA ASP A 14 -2.51 -22.23 11.10
C ASP A 14 -2.65 -21.02 12.04
N SER A 15 -2.20 -19.83 11.60
CA SER A 15 -2.17 -18.62 12.44
C SER A 15 -2.13 -17.33 11.62
N PRO A 16 -2.41 -16.17 12.24
CA PRO A 16 -2.20 -14.86 11.61
C PRO A 16 -0.77 -14.64 11.11
N ALA A 17 0.24 -15.13 11.85
CA ALA A 17 1.64 -15.04 11.43
C ALA A 17 1.89 -15.83 10.14
N GLY A 18 1.30 -17.03 10.02
CA GLY A 18 1.38 -17.82 8.79
C GLY A 18 0.65 -17.16 7.61
N ALA A 19 -0.42 -16.41 7.86
CA ALA A 19 -1.09 -15.60 6.84
C ALA A 19 -0.19 -14.47 6.33
N ILE A 20 0.46 -13.75 7.24
CA ILE A 20 1.41 -12.67 6.92
C ILE A 20 2.59 -13.22 6.12
N GLU A 21 3.20 -14.32 6.56
CA GLU A 21 4.30 -14.96 5.84
C GLU A 21 3.90 -15.38 4.42
N HIS A 22 2.69 -15.93 4.25
CA HIS A 22 2.18 -16.29 2.93
C HIS A 22 2.03 -15.08 2.02
N ILE A 23 1.47 -13.98 2.52
CA ILE A 23 1.31 -12.73 1.77
C ILE A 23 2.67 -12.15 1.39
N GLU A 24 3.61 -12.05 2.33
CA GLU A 24 4.95 -11.52 2.05
C GLU A 24 5.73 -12.37 1.03
N ARG A 25 5.48 -13.67 0.99
CA ARG A 25 6.18 -14.58 0.07
C ARG A 25 5.58 -14.60 -1.33
N PHE A 26 4.26 -14.51 -1.47
CA PHE A 26 3.57 -14.77 -2.74
C PHE A 26 2.76 -13.59 -3.27
N GLY A 27 2.48 -12.59 -2.43
CA GLY A 27 1.77 -11.39 -2.81
C GLY A 27 2.60 -10.51 -3.75
N SER A 28 1.91 -9.62 -4.46
CA SER A 28 2.53 -8.60 -5.31
C SER A 28 2.81 -7.28 -4.58
N HIS A 29 2.55 -7.25 -3.26
CA HIS A 29 2.57 -6.05 -2.43
C HIS A 29 1.61 -4.94 -2.91
N HIS A 30 0.49 -5.30 -3.54
CA HIS A 30 -0.51 -4.36 -4.04
C HIS A 30 -1.58 -4.02 -3.00
N SER A 31 -2.42 -4.98 -2.64
CA SER A 31 -3.53 -4.76 -1.70
C SER A 31 -3.90 -6.04 -0.99
N ASP A 32 -3.85 -6.00 0.34
CA ASP A 32 -4.12 -7.14 1.19
C ASP A 32 -5.05 -6.75 2.33
N CYS A 33 -5.90 -7.67 2.77
CA CYS A 33 -6.88 -7.38 3.81
C CYS A 33 -6.94 -8.49 4.86
N ILE A 34 -7.27 -8.09 6.08
CA ILE A 34 -7.67 -9.00 7.15
C ILE A 34 -9.11 -8.76 7.55
N VAL A 35 -9.86 -9.84 7.73
CA VAL A 35 -11.20 -9.81 8.33
C VAL A 35 -11.12 -10.40 9.73
N THR A 36 -11.24 -9.57 10.76
CA THR A 36 -11.18 -10.00 12.16
C THR A 36 -11.89 -9.02 13.09
N ARG A 37 -12.39 -9.53 14.22
CA ARG A 37 -12.87 -8.70 15.34
C ARG A 37 -11.80 -8.47 16.40
N ASN A 38 -10.67 -9.18 16.33
CA ASN A 38 -9.58 -9.03 17.28
C ASN A 38 -8.69 -7.86 16.85
N VAL A 39 -8.78 -6.76 17.60
CA VAL A 39 -8.02 -5.54 17.35
C VAL A 39 -6.52 -5.80 17.36
N ARG A 40 -6.00 -6.61 18.28
CA ARG A 40 -4.55 -6.89 18.35
C ARG A 40 -4.05 -7.61 17.09
N THR A 41 -4.84 -8.54 16.57
CA THR A 41 -4.52 -9.23 15.31
C THR A 41 -4.60 -8.31 14.11
N ALA A 42 -5.60 -7.41 14.07
CA ALA A 42 -5.72 -6.42 13.00
C ALA A 42 -4.51 -5.46 13.00
N GLU A 43 -4.14 -4.91 14.15
CA GLU A 43 -2.99 -4.00 14.31
C GLU A 43 -1.64 -4.68 14.02
N GLN A 44 -1.54 -5.98 14.27
CA GLN A 44 -0.37 -6.75 13.84
C GLN A 44 -0.33 -6.86 12.32
N PHE A 45 -1.44 -7.27 11.70
CA PHE A 45 -1.53 -7.43 10.25
C PHE A 45 -1.26 -6.13 9.49
N LEU A 46 -1.88 -5.01 9.92
CA LEU A 46 -1.71 -3.69 9.32
C LEU A 46 -0.26 -3.19 9.37
N ARG A 47 0.52 -3.65 10.35
CA ARG A 47 1.91 -3.27 10.55
C ARG A 47 2.88 -4.17 9.80
N ASP A 48 2.62 -5.48 9.82
CA ASP A 48 3.58 -6.49 9.41
C ASP A 48 3.42 -6.89 7.92
N VAL A 49 2.27 -6.60 7.30
CA VAL A 49 2.08 -6.77 5.85
C VAL A 49 2.58 -5.53 5.11
N ASP A 50 3.52 -5.71 4.20
CA ASP A 50 4.18 -4.62 3.49
C ASP A 50 3.63 -4.48 2.06
N SER A 51 2.34 -4.17 1.95
CA SER A 51 1.65 -3.87 0.69
C SER A 51 1.42 -2.38 0.52
N ALA A 52 1.21 -1.93 -0.72
CA ALA A 52 0.88 -0.53 -1.01
C ALA A 52 -0.39 -0.07 -0.29
N THR A 53 -1.32 -0.99 -0.03
CA THR A 53 -2.45 -0.74 0.84
C THR A 53 -2.81 -1.98 1.66
N VAL A 54 -3.06 -1.78 2.96
CA VAL A 54 -3.46 -2.85 3.88
C VAL A 54 -4.76 -2.47 4.55
N TYR A 55 -5.72 -3.39 4.55
CA TYR A 55 -7.07 -3.14 5.04
C TYR A 55 -7.42 -4.00 6.24
N TRP A 56 -8.24 -3.44 7.13
CA TRP A 56 -8.94 -4.17 8.18
C TRP A 56 -10.45 -4.06 7.95
N ASN A 57 -11.12 -5.21 7.76
CA ASN A 57 -12.57 -5.30 7.57
C ASN A 57 -13.13 -4.44 6.41
N ALA A 58 -12.32 -4.23 5.36
CA ALA A 58 -12.72 -3.53 4.14
C ALA A 58 -12.25 -4.31 2.90
N SER A 59 -12.96 -4.14 1.80
CA SER A 59 -12.63 -4.81 0.53
C SER A 59 -11.33 -4.25 -0.06
N THR A 60 -10.53 -5.12 -0.66
CA THR A 60 -9.33 -4.70 -1.43
C THR A 60 -9.69 -3.89 -2.68
N ARG A 61 -10.95 -3.88 -3.11
CA ARG A 61 -11.44 -3.07 -4.24
C ARG A 61 -11.35 -1.56 -4.00
N PHE A 62 -11.20 -1.12 -2.76
CA PHE A 62 -11.07 0.30 -2.44
C PHE A 62 -9.70 0.90 -2.80
N THR A 63 -8.73 0.10 -3.27
CA THR A 63 -7.43 0.64 -3.72
C THR A 63 -7.63 1.29 -5.08
N ASP A 64 -8.03 2.56 -5.04
CA ASP A 64 -8.37 3.41 -6.17
C ASP A 64 -8.29 4.87 -5.70
N GLY A 65 -7.69 5.75 -6.52
CA GLY A 65 -7.50 7.14 -6.17
C GLY A 65 -8.81 7.93 -6.01
N GLY A 66 -9.87 7.55 -6.73
CA GLY A 66 -11.20 8.13 -6.57
C GLY A 66 -11.79 7.77 -5.19
N GLU A 67 -11.74 6.49 -4.82
CA GLU A 67 -12.20 6.00 -3.51
C GLU A 67 -11.38 6.58 -2.35
N PHE A 68 -10.09 6.85 -2.56
CA PHE A 68 -9.22 7.51 -1.57
C PHE A 68 -9.41 9.03 -1.51
N GLY A 69 -10.24 9.61 -2.37
CA GLY A 69 -10.54 11.03 -2.37
C GLY A 69 -9.50 11.89 -3.10
N PHE A 70 -8.62 11.29 -3.90
CA PHE A 70 -7.63 12.01 -4.71
C PHE A 70 -8.25 12.60 -5.99
N GLY A 71 -9.46 12.16 -6.34
CA GLY A 71 -10.26 12.66 -7.47
C GLY A 71 -9.88 12.05 -8.83
N ALA A 72 -8.61 11.65 -9.01
CA ALA A 72 -8.13 10.90 -10.15
C ALA A 72 -6.92 10.05 -9.76
N GLU A 73 -6.56 9.10 -10.61
CA GLU A 73 -5.28 8.40 -10.54
C GLU A 73 -4.69 8.19 -11.95
N ILE A 74 -3.36 8.13 -12.04
CA ILE A 74 -2.67 7.63 -13.25
C ILE A 74 -2.54 6.10 -13.21
N GLY A 75 -2.59 5.52 -12.02
CA GLY A 75 -2.46 4.10 -11.74
C GLY A 75 -1.98 3.86 -10.31
N ILE A 76 -1.69 2.61 -9.98
CA ILE A 76 -1.31 2.18 -8.63
C ILE A 76 0.14 1.69 -8.63
N SER A 77 0.97 2.27 -7.78
CA SER A 77 2.37 1.87 -7.62
C SER A 77 2.55 0.92 -6.44
N THR A 78 3.27 -0.19 -6.67
CA THR A 78 3.77 -1.07 -5.61
C THR A 78 5.24 -0.80 -5.26
N GLY A 79 5.86 0.20 -5.92
CA GLY A 79 7.22 0.62 -5.64
C GLY A 79 7.36 1.25 -4.24
N ARG A 80 8.51 1.03 -3.59
CA ARG A 80 8.77 1.57 -2.23
C ARG A 80 9.38 2.97 -2.23
N LEU A 81 9.76 3.49 -3.39
CA LEU A 81 10.40 4.80 -3.54
C LEU A 81 9.45 5.75 -4.26
N HIS A 82 9.53 7.04 -3.90
CA HIS A 82 8.74 8.14 -4.45
C HIS A 82 7.24 8.06 -4.12
N ALA A 83 6.49 7.20 -4.82
CA ALA A 83 5.05 7.09 -4.72
C ALA A 83 4.61 5.63 -4.61
N ARG A 84 3.66 5.35 -3.70
CA ARG A 84 3.18 4.01 -3.37
C ARG A 84 1.68 4.04 -3.07
N GLY A 85 0.92 3.12 -3.65
CA GLY A 85 -0.54 3.16 -3.70
C GLY A 85 -1.06 3.91 -4.93
N PRO A 86 -2.34 4.30 -4.95
CA PRO A 86 -2.90 5.16 -6.00
C PRO A 86 -2.08 6.44 -6.17
N MET A 87 -1.65 6.74 -7.39
CA MET A 87 -0.82 7.91 -7.70
C MET A 87 -1.66 8.98 -8.37
N ALA A 88 -1.71 10.17 -7.79
CA ALA A 88 -2.45 11.31 -8.28
C ALA A 88 -1.52 12.50 -8.58
N LEU A 89 -2.00 13.73 -8.40
CA LEU A 89 -1.27 14.95 -8.78
C LEU A 89 0.03 15.13 -7.99
N GLU A 90 0.03 14.88 -6.68
CA GLU A 90 1.20 15.08 -5.82
C GLU A 90 2.33 14.11 -6.21
N GLU A 91 1.98 12.86 -6.50
CA GLU A 91 2.90 11.81 -6.93
C GLU A 91 3.52 12.07 -8.30
N LEU A 92 3.07 13.07 -9.05
CA LEU A 92 3.67 13.50 -10.32
C LEU A 92 4.55 14.75 -10.18
N THR A 93 4.78 15.20 -8.95
CA THR A 93 5.64 16.35 -8.66
C THR A 93 7.03 15.92 -8.18
N SER A 94 7.96 16.87 -8.21
CA SER A 94 9.25 16.78 -7.51
C SER A 94 9.48 18.07 -6.75
N TYR A 95 10.36 18.04 -5.76
CA TYR A 95 10.71 19.21 -4.97
C TYR A 95 12.07 19.77 -5.38
N LYS A 96 12.26 21.06 -5.15
CA LYS A 96 13.57 21.72 -5.28
C LYS A 96 13.81 22.62 -4.09
N TYR A 97 15.07 22.79 -3.73
CA TYR A 97 15.47 23.77 -2.74
C TYR A 97 15.65 25.13 -3.39
N VAL A 98 15.08 26.16 -2.78
CA VAL A 98 15.22 27.55 -3.22
C VAL A 98 15.90 28.33 -2.10
N ILE A 99 17.13 28.76 -2.34
CA ILE A 99 17.93 29.52 -1.37
C ILE A 99 18.06 30.96 -1.89
N ARG A 100 17.75 31.94 -1.03
CA ARG A 100 17.96 33.37 -1.31
C ARG A 100 19.10 33.86 -0.42
N GLY A 101 20.15 34.36 -1.05
CA GLY A 101 21.35 34.83 -0.36
C GLY A 101 21.48 36.36 -0.35
N ASP A 102 22.31 36.84 0.57
CA ASP A 102 22.77 38.21 0.72
C ASP A 102 24.19 38.22 1.33
N GLY A 103 25.12 37.49 0.70
CA GLY A 103 26.53 37.45 1.12
C GLY A 103 26.95 36.31 2.05
N GLN A 104 26.22 35.19 2.07
CA GLN A 104 26.58 34.03 2.90
C GLN A 104 27.88 33.39 2.40
N ILE A 105 28.82 33.22 3.33
CA ILE A 105 30.06 32.44 3.15
C ILE A 105 29.95 31.12 3.92
N ARG A 106 30.48 30.04 3.34
CA ARG A 106 30.63 28.75 4.02
C ARG A 106 32.07 28.64 4.51
N THR A 107 32.27 28.64 5.82
CA THR A 107 33.57 28.37 6.46
C THR A 107 33.79 26.88 6.63
#